data_AF-A0A7J7GD05-F1
#
_entry.id   AF-A0A7J7GD05-F1
#
_cell.length_a   1.000
_cell.length_b   1.000
_cell.length_c   1.000
_cell.angle_alpha   90.00
_cell.angle_beta   90.00
_cell.angle_gamma   90.00
#
_symmetry.space_group_name_H-M   'P 1'
#
loop_
_entity.id
_entity.type
_entity.pdbx_description
1 polymer ?
#
loop_
_entity_poly.entity_id
_entity_poly.type
_entity_poly.pdbx_seq_one_letter_code
_entity_poly.pdbx_strand_id
1 'polypeptide(L)'
;MEWKSYYAFLMRCIRELTLKSDKQKVLMRLVCAVLDHFHFMETHFCQESNDSVVDVSKAGTTTLTSSVLHTYTSSAEVSEIQSCLHKTVLPKIQKLLTSDSDNVNVNISLVALKLLKLLPDDVMELHLPSIVHRISNFLKNRLESIRDEARTALTACLKELGLEYLQFIVKVLRATLKRGYELHVLGYTLDFILSKCLVNPISGKLDYCLEELLSVVENDIFGDVSEEKEVEKIASKMKETRKRKSFETLKLIAQDITFKTHALKLLSPVTTCLQKHLTPKMKSKLETMLNNIAAGIECNPSVNQTDLFIFLYGLIEDGITHETRAKANQQSGDEASCKTITSGRYEHSTGREAVLEMLHAIVIKFPKAIIDEHSQTIFVHLVVCLANDYDNKVRSMTGAAVKLLIGHVGPHSLHSILEHSLSWYLGGK
;
A
#
# COMPACT_ATOMS: atom_id res chain seq x y z
N MET A 1 -9.15 18.32 -35.30
CA MET A 1 -8.14 18.34 -36.38
C MET A 1 -8.16 16.96 -37.01
N GLU A 2 -8.25 16.83 -38.34
CA GLU A 2 -8.24 15.51 -38.99
C GLU A 2 -6.91 14.76 -38.79
N TRP A 3 -6.93 13.42 -38.86
CA TRP A 3 -5.77 12.55 -38.62
C TRP A 3 -4.55 12.94 -39.45
N LYS A 4 -4.71 13.21 -40.75
CA LYS A 4 -3.59 13.56 -41.64
C LYS A 4 -2.87 14.84 -41.19
N SER A 5 -3.64 15.86 -40.82
CA SER A 5 -3.12 17.14 -40.32
C SER A 5 -2.46 16.98 -38.95
N TYR A 6 -3.07 16.17 -38.07
CA TYR A 6 -2.53 15.84 -36.75
C TYR A 6 -1.22 15.07 -36.85
N TYR A 7 -1.17 14.03 -37.67
CA TYR A 7 0.01 13.21 -37.90
C TYR A 7 1.15 14.04 -38.50
N ALA A 8 0.86 14.88 -39.49
CA ALA A 8 1.86 15.78 -40.07
C ALA A 8 2.44 16.75 -39.01
N PHE A 9 1.59 17.27 -38.12
CA PHE A 9 2.03 18.13 -37.02
C PHE A 9 2.89 17.38 -36.00
N LEU A 10 2.46 16.19 -35.57
CA LEU A 10 3.21 15.32 -34.66
C LEU A 10 4.59 14.97 -35.24
N MET A 11 4.64 14.54 -36.50
CA MET A 11 5.88 14.20 -37.19
C MET A 11 6.80 15.40 -37.40
N ARG A 12 6.24 16.59 -37.62
CA ARG A 12 7.01 17.85 -37.64
C ARG A 12 7.63 18.12 -36.27
N CYS A 13 6.89 17.97 -35.18
CA CYS A 13 7.42 18.14 -33.82
C CYS A 13 8.55 17.15 -33.53
N ILE A 14 8.38 15.87 -33.86
CA ILE A 14 9.40 14.82 -33.69
C ILE A 14 10.64 15.08 -34.55
N ARG A 15 10.48 15.61 -35.76
CA ARG A 15 11.62 16.00 -36.60
C ARG A 15 12.38 17.19 -36.02
N GLU A 16 11.69 18.23 -35.57
CA GLU A 16 12.33 19.39 -34.94
C GLU A 16 13.08 19.00 -33.65
N LEU A 17 12.56 18.01 -32.92
CA LEU A 17 13.23 17.44 -31.74
C LEU A 17 14.61 16.87 -32.07
N THR A 18 14.77 16.24 -33.23
CA THR A 18 16.08 15.71 -33.68
C THR A 18 17.04 16.78 -34.21
N LEU A 19 16.52 17.95 -34.60
CA LEU A 19 17.30 19.01 -35.25
C LEU A 19 17.71 20.15 -34.31
N LYS A 20 16.94 20.41 -33.24
CA LYS A 20 17.11 21.57 -32.35
C LYS A 20 17.23 21.15 -30.89
N SER A 21 18.46 20.86 -30.46
CA SER A 21 18.78 20.44 -29.09
C SER A 21 18.47 21.53 -28.04
N ASP A 22 18.59 22.80 -28.41
CA ASP A 22 18.29 23.97 -27.57
C ASP A 22 16.82 24.05 -27.13
N LYS A 23 15.89 23.55 -27.95
CA LYS A 23 14.43 23.58 -27.69
C LYS A 23 13.84 22.23 -27.34
N GLN A 24 14.68 21.22 -27.12
CA GLN A 24 14.24 19.84 -26.95
C GLN A 24 13.23 19.67 -25.81
N LYS A 25 13.44 20.29 -24.64
CA LYS A 25 12.50 20.21 -23.50
C LYS A 25 11.12 20.79 -23.82
N VAL A 26 11.07 21.93 -24.52
CA VAL A 26 9.81 22.61 -24.87
C VAL A 26 9.06 21.80 -25.92
N LEU A 27 9.77 21.30 -26.93
CA LEU A 27 9.18 20.46 -27.97
C LEU A 27 8.68 19.12 -27.40
N MET A 28 9.35 18.53 -26.40
CA MET A 28 8.85 17.30 -25.76
C MET A 28 7.57 17.56 -24.98
N ARG A 29 7.46 18.69 -24.27
CA ARG A 29 6.20 19.09 -23.61
C ARG A 29 5.08 19.31 -24.62
N LEU A 30 5.39 19.90 -25.77
CA LEU A 30 4.43 20.05 -26.86
C LEU A 30 3.99 18.68 -27.38
N VAL A 31 4.90 17.73 -27.59
CA VAL A 31 4.53 16.36 -28.01
C VAL A 31 3.68 15.67 -26.95
N CYS A 32 3.99 15.79 -25.65
CA CYS A 32 3.10 15.30 -24.58
C CYS A 32 1.69 15.89 -24.71
N ALA A 33 1.58 17.22 -24.80
CA ALA A 33 0.30 17.90 -24.92
C ALA A 33 -0.47 17.49 -26.19
N VAL A 34 0.23 17.22 -27.30
CA VAL A 34 -0.38 16.70 -28.53
C VAL A 34 -0.96 15.31 -28.27
N LEU A 35 -0.18 14.40 -27.67
CA LEU A 35 -0.63 13.04 -27.34
C LEU A 35 -1.78 13.02 -26.32
N ASP A 36 -1.82 13.98 -25.38
CA ASP A 36 -2.92 14.11 -24.40
C ASP A 36 -4.27 14.45 -25.06
N HIS A 37 -4.26 15.06 -26.24
CA HIS A 37 -5.46 15.41 -27.01
C HIS A 37 -5.70 14.46 -28.19
N PHE A 38 -5.13 13.25 -28.13
CA PHE A 38 -5.37 12.21 -29.12
C PHE A 38 -6.81 11.69 -28.99
N HIS A 39 -7.62 11.89 -30.03
CA HIS A 39 -9.07 11.62 -30.03
C HIS A 39 -9.48 10.59 -31.09
N PHE A 40 -8.52 10.00 -31.82
CA PHE A 40 -8.80 9.13 -32.98
C PHE A 40 -9.06 7.66 -32.61
N MET A 41 -8.99 7.31 -31.32
CA MET A 41 -9.20 5.94 -30.82
C MET A 41 -10.40 5.79 -29.90
N GLU A 42 -11.14 6.86 -29.60
CA GLU A 42 -12.36 6.73 -28.80
C GLU A 42 -13.50 6.16 -29.65
N THR A 43 -13.75 4.86 -29.55
CA THR A 43 -15.05 4.23 -29.87
C THR A 43 -15.20 2.90 -29.12
N HIS A 44 -16.40 2.71 -28.52
CA HIS A 44 -16.95 1.52 -27.84
C HIS A 44 -16.86 1.43 -26.31
N PHE A 45 -17.43 2.39 -25.58
CA PHE A 45 -18.15 2.05 -24.34
C PHE A 45 -19.33 3.02 -24.14
N CYS A 46 -20.52 2.66 -24.62
CA CYS A 46 -21.80 3.01 -23.99
C CYS A 46 -22.96 2.22 -24.62
N GLN A 47 -23.77 1.66 -23.70
CA GLN A 47 -25.13 1.09 -23.83
C GLN A 47 -25.32 -0.36 -24.29
N GLU A 48 -25.17 -1.28 -23.33
CA GLU A 48 -26.25 -2.25 -23.06
C GLU A 48 -26.93 -1.86 -21.73
N SER A 49 -28.19 -1.43 -21.78
CA SER A 49 -29.24 -1.80 -20.81
C SER A 49 -30.60 -1.19 -21.18
N ASN A 50 -31.58 -2.08 -21.14
CA ASN A 50 -33.00 -2.02 -21.50
C ASN A 50 -33.85 -0.85 -20.97
N ASP A 51 -34.90 -0.56 -21.75
CA ASP A 51 -36.30 -0.19 -21.42
C ASP A 51 -36.62 0.70 -20.20
N SER A 52 -37.27 1.84 -20.45
CA SER A 52 -38.72 2.01 -20.21
C SER A 52 -39.24 3.45 -20.49
N VAL A 53 -40.20 3.51 -21.42
CA VAL A 53 -41.39 4.38 -21.59
C VAL A 53 -41.61 5.62 -20.67
N VAL A 54 -41.65 6.81 -21.32
CA VAL A 54 -42.59 7.97 -21.23
C VAL A 54 -42.98 8.57 -19.87
N ASP A 55 -42.70 9.87 -19.63
CA ASP A 55 -43.71 10.96 -19.74
C ASP A 55 -43.10 12.39 -19.63
N VAL A 56 -43.82 13.33 -20.22
CA VAL A 56 -43.54 14.71 -20.62
C VAL A 56 -43.73 15.71 -19.47
N SER A 57 -42.92 16.79 -19.40
CA SER A 57 -43.40 18.21 -19.40
C SER A 57 -42.42 19.27 -18.85
N LYS A 58 -42.30 20.34 -19.65
CA LYS A 58 -42.05 21.78 -19.32
C LYS A 58 -40.63 22.36 -19.29
N ALA A 59 -40.32 22.98 -20.45
CA ALA A 59 -40.04 24.41 -20.65
C ALA A 59 -38.86 25.09 -19.93
N GLY A 60 -37.80 25.37 -20.72
CA GLY A 60 -37.38 26.75 -20.99
C GLY A 60 -36.18 27.29 -20.21
N THR A 61 -34.96 26.94 -20.64
CA THR A 61 -33.81 27.87 -20.64
C THR A 61 -32.87 27.52 -21.79
N THR A 62 -32.66 28.49 -22.67
CA THR A 62 -31.74 28.45 -23.81
C THR A 62 -30.29 28.42 -23.33
N THR A 63 -29.63 27.28 -23.46
CA THR A 63 -28.17 27.20 -23.36
C THR A 63 -27.66 26.54 -24.64
N LEU A 64 -26.94 27.33 -25.44
CA LEU A 64 -26.28 26.91 -26.68
C LEU A 64 -25.32 25.75 -26.41
N THR A 65 -25.78 24.52 -26.61
CA THR A 65 -24.93 23.34 -26.72
C THR A 65 -24.39 23.29 -28.15
N SER A 66 -23.11 23.65 -28.30
CA SER A 66 -22.36 23.37 -29.51
C SER A 66 -22.27 21.85 -29.67
N SER A 67 -23.13 21.32 -30.53
CA SER A 67 -23.14 19.96 -31.04
C SER A 67 -21.74 19.54 -31.53
N VAL A 68 -21.06 18.71 -30.74
CA VAL A 68 -19.84 18.02 -31.19
C VAL A 68 -20.29 16.95 -32.18
N LEU A 69 -19.94 17.12 -33.46
CA LEU A 69 -20.04 16.04 -34.45
C LEU A 69 -19.13 14.89 -33.97
N HIS A 70 -19.74 13.78 -33.54
CA HIS A 70 -19.02 12.52 -33.41
C HIS A 70 -18.62 12.05 -34.81
N THR A 71 -17.35 12.26 -35.16
CA THR A 71 -16.73 11.73 -36.38
C THR A 71 -16.54 10.23 -36.14
N TYR A 72 -17.36 9.39 -36.78
CA TYR A 72 -17.20 7.94 -36.75
C TYR A 72 -15.90 7.59 -37.47
N THR A 73 -14.87 7.17 -36.72
CA THR A 73 -13.63 6.66 -37.31
C THR A 73 -13.87 5.21 -37.70
N SER A 74 -13.61 4.85 -38.96
CA SER A 74 -13.82 3.48 -39.43
C SER A 74 -12.77 2.52 -38.85
N SER A 75 -13.12 1.24 -38.66
CA SER A 75 -12.18 0.20 -38.18
C SER A 75 -10.90 0.10 -39.03
N ALA A 76 -11.00 0.37 -40.34
CA ALA A 76 -9.86 0.44 -41.24
C ALA A 76 -8.92 1.63 -40.95
N GLU A 77 -9.48 2.80 -40.64
CA GLU A 77 -8.70 4.00 -40.27
C GLU A 77 -8.00 3.81 -38.92
N VAL A 78 -8.63 3.17 -37.93
CA VAL A 78 -7.99 2.87 -36.63
C VAL A 78 -6.78 1.95 -36.83
N SER A 79 -6.89 0.94 -37.70
CA SER A 79 -5.77 0.05 -38.03
C SER A 79 -4.64 0.78 -38.75
N GLU A 80 -4.95 1.70 -39.66
CA GLU A 80 -3.97 2.55 -40.34
C GLU A 80 -3.23 3.47 -39.35
N ILE A 81 -3.98 4.11 -38.44
CA ILE A 81 -3.45 4.96 -37.37
C ILE A 81 -2.48 4.18 -36.48
N GLN A 82 -2.89 3.01 -35.97
CA GLN A 82 -2.04 2.16 -35.14
C GLN A 82 -0.79 1.70 -35.88
N SER A 83 -0.91 1.30 -37.15
CA SER A 83 0.23 0.92 -38.00
C SER A 83 1.23 2.09 -38.16
N CYS A 84 0.74 3.31 -38.37
CA CYS A 84 1.58 4.51 -38.44
C CYS A 84 2.30 4.79 -37.12
N LEU A 85 1.61 4.71 -35.99
CA LEU A 85 2.18 4.91 -34.66
C LEU A 85 3.26 3.85 -34.36
N HIS A 86 2.95 2.57 -34.59
CA HIS A 86 3.84 1.45 -34.33
C HIS A 86 5.07 1.42 -35.25
N LYS A 87 4.89 1.55 -36.56
CA LYS A 87 5.99 1.39 -37.54
C LYS A 87 6.85 2.63 -37.71
N THR A 88 6.33 3.82 -37.40
CA THR A 88 7.02 5.08 -37.72
C THR A 88 7.35 5.91 -36.48
N VAL A 89 6.38 6.11 -35.59
CA VAL A 89 6.53 7.02 -34.45
C VAL A 89 7.32 6.34 -33.32
N LEU A 90 6.94 5.11 -32.96
CA LEU A 90 7.57 4.37 -31.88
C LEU A 90 9.09 4.18 -32.08
N PRO A 91 9.61 3.76 -33.26
CA PRO A 91 11.06 3.62 -33.45
C PRO A 91 11.82 4.94 -33.34
N LYS A 92 11.22 6.06 -33.75
CA LYS A 92 11.82 7.40 -33.61
C LYS A 92 11.94 7.80 -32.14
N ILE A 93 10.89 7.56 -31.35
CA ILE A 93 10.91 7.83 -29.91
C ILE A 93 11.88 6.87 -29.19
N GLN A 94 11.91 5.59 -29.56
CA GLN A 94 12.90 4.64 -29.03
C GLN A 94 14.34 5.05 -29.36
N LYS A 95 14.60 5.57 -30.57
CA LYS A 95 15.89 6.13 -30.92
C LYS A 95 16.26 7.31 -30.02
N LEU A 96 15.33 8.24 -29.81
CA LEU A 96 15.52 9.39 -28.90
C LEU A 96 15.76 8.94 -27.46
N LEU A 97 15.07 7.89 -27.02
CA LEU A 97 15.37 7.23 -25.76
C LEU A 97 16.85 6.76 -25.78
N THR A 98 17.26 5.88 -26.68
CA THR A 98 18.64 5.35 -26.69
C THR A 98 19.76 6.40 -26.87
N SER A 99 19.47 7.55 -27.49
CA SER A 99 20.47 8.58 -27.78
C SER A 99 20.78 9.49 -26.58
N ASP A 100 19.90 9.54 -25.57
CA ASP A 100 20.07 10.37 -24.36
C ASP A 100 20.77 9.52 -23.26
N SER A 101 22.06 9.24 -23.44
CA SER A 101 22.81 8.27 -22.60
C SER A 101 23.06 8.77 -21.17
N ASP A 102 23.20 10.08 -21.01
CA ASP A 102 23.83 10.64 -19.80
C ASP A 102 22.81 11.16 -18.78
N ASN A 103 21.60 11.51 -19.23
CA ASN A 103 20.58 12.09 -18.37
C ASN A 103 19.21 11.42 -18.54
N VAL A 104 18.49 11.28 -17.43
CA VAL A 104 17.07 10.92 -17.47
C VAL A 104 16.32 12.13 -18.01
N ASN A 105 15.67 12.00 -19.16
CA ASN A 105 14.71 12.99 -19.59
C ASN A 105 13.31 12.48 -19.29
N VAL A 106 12.73 13.00 -18.19
CA VAL A 106 11.36 12.67 -17.76
C VAL A 106 10.38 12.82 -18.91
N ASN A 107 10.50 13.88 -19.71
CA ASN A 107 9.57 14.15 -20.80
C ASN A 107 9.68 13.10 -21.94
N ILE A 108 10.88 12.62 -22.28
CA ILE A 108 11.02 11.58 -23.33
C ILE A 108 10.39 10.28 -22.85
N SER A 109 10.59 9.93 -21.58
CA SER A 109 9.99 8.74 -20.98
C SER A 109 8.46 8.82 -20.99
N LEU A 110 7.90 10.01 -20.68
CA LEU A 110 6.46 10.25 -20.74
C LEU A 110 5.91 10.23 -22.16
N VAL A 111 6.59 10.83 -23.14
CA VAL A 111 6.18 10.75 -24.55
C VAL A 111 6.14 9.29 -25.02
N ALA A 112 7.17 8.51 -24.70
CA ALA A 112 7.22 7.10 -25.06
C ALA A 112 6.08 6.31 -24.42
N LEU A 113 5.81 6.56 -23.14
CA LEU A 113 4.76 5.89 -22.39
C LEU A 113 3.36 6.26 -22.89
N LYS A 114 3.09 7.54 -23.09
CA LYS A 114 1.82 8.03 -23.66
C LYS A 114 1.59 7.47 -25.05
N LEU A 115 2.64 7.35 -25.87
CA LEU A 115 2.56 6.69 -27.17
C LEU A 115 2.23 5.20 -27.03
N LEU A 116 2.88 4.48 -26.10
CA LEU A 116 2.57 3.07 -25.88
C LEU A 116 1.11 2.86 -25.46
N LYS A 117 0.51 3.78 -24.68
CA LYS A 117 -0.91 3.71 -24.29
C LYS A 117 -1.88 3.82 -25.47
N LEU A 118 -1.41 4.31 -26.62
CA LEU A 118 -2.18 4.39 -27.87
C LEU A 118 -1.99 3.15 -28.75
N LEU A 119 -1.15 2.20 -28.34
CA LEU A 119 -0.89 0.97 -29.08
C LEU A 119 -1.63 -0.21 -28.44
N PRO A 120 -1.84 -1.30 -29.20
CA PRO A 120 -2.40 -2.55 -28.67
C PRO A 120 -1.64 -3.08 -27.45
N ASP A 121 -2.34 -3.80 -26.57
CA ASP A 121 -1.83 -4.27 -25.27
C ASP A 121 -0.59 -5.17 -25.42
N ASP A 122 -0.52 -6.00 -26.45
CA ASP A 122 0.64 -6.87 -26.74
C ASP A 122 1.92 -6.06 -26.99
N VAL A 123 1.80 -4.93 -27.68
CA VAL A 123 2.92 -4.01 -27.96
C VAL A 123 3.29 -3.23 -26.69
N MET A 124 2.31 -2.81 -25.90
CA MET A 124 2.54 -2.17 -24.60
C MET A 124 3.34 -3.09 -23.67
N GLU A 125 2.89 -4.34 -23.48
CA GLU A 125 3.54 -5.32 -22.61
C GLU A 125 4.97 -5.64 -23.06
N LEU A 126 5.22 -5.67 -24.37
CA LEU A 126 6.54 -5.92 -24.93
C LEU A 126 7.55 -4.79 -24.65
N HIS A 127 7.11 -3.53 -24.72
CA HIS A 127 8.01 -2.37 -24.68
C HIS A 127 8.07 -1.66 -23.33
N LEU A 128 7.01 -1.72 -22.51
CA LEU A 128 6.95 -1.09 -21.20
C LEU A 128 8.12 -1.50 -20.26
N PRO A 129 8.48 -2.79 -20.14
CA PRO A 129 9.63 -3.21 -19.32
C PRO A 129 10.94 -2.56 -19.74
N SER A 130 11.18 -2.37 -21.03
CA SER A 130 12.40 -1.72 -21.52
C SER A 130 12.51 -0.27 -21.06
N ILE A 131 11.39 0.46 -21.04
CA ILE A 131 11.37 1.87 -20.61
C ILE A 131 11.60 1.95 -19.10
N VAL A 132 10.84 1.19 -18.32
CA VAL A 132 10.95 1.20 -16.85
C VAL A 132 12.32 0.70 -16.39
N HIS A 133 12.86 -0.35 -17.02
CA HIS A 133 14.21 -0.85 -16.73
C HIS A 133 15.28 0.19 -17.03
N ARG A 134 15.15 0.92 -18.14
CA ARG A 134 16.10 1.99 -18.48
C ARG A 134 16.08 3.11 -17.44
N ILE A 135 14.90 3.60 -17.04
CA ILE A 135 14.80 4.64 -16.00
C ILE A 135 15.37 4.11 -14.67
N SER A 136 15.08 2.86 -14.33
CA SER A 136 15.59 2.20 -13.13
C SER A 136 17.12 2.09 -13.12
N ASN A 137 17.77 1.90 -14.28
CA ASN A 137 19.22 1.87 -14.37
C ASN A 137 19.87 3.23 -14.03
N PHE A 138 19.20 4.35 -14.26
CA PHE A 138 19.73 5.67 -13.85
C PHE A 138 19.76 5.84 -12.33
N LEU A 139 18.98 5.07 -11.56
CA LEU A 139 19.07 5.06 -10.10
C LEU A 139 20.41 4.52 -9.59
N LYS A 140 21.16 3.77 -10.42
CA LYS A 140 22.51 3.31 -10.08
C LYS A 140 23.55 4.43 -10.16
N ASN A 141 23.22 5.57 -10.77
CA ASN A 141 24.17 6.65 -10.96
C ASN A 141 24.64 7.22 -9.61
N ARG A 142 25.92 7.60 -9.53
CA ARG A 142 26.55 8.19 -8.33
C ARG A 142 26.05 9.60 -8.05
N LEU A 143 25.63 10.34 -9.07
CA LEU A 143 25.10 11.69 -8.94
C LEU A 143 23.67 11.68 -8.37
N GLU A 144 23.47 12.41 -7.28
CA GLU A 144 22.18 12.54 -6.62
C GLU A 144 21.11 13.14 -7.53
N SER A 145 21.47 14.17 -8.31
CA SER A 145 20.58 14.84 -9.25
C SER A 145 20.01 13.90 -10.30
N ILE A 146 20.83 12.98 -10.83
CA ILE A 146 20.38 11.98 -11.80
C ILE A 146 19.41 10.99 -11.16
N ARG A 147 19.68 10.55 -9.93
CA ARG A 147 18.76 9.66 -9.19
C ARG A 147 17.42 10.35 -8.90
N ASP A 148 17.42 11.65 -8.58
CA ASP A 148 16.17 12.39 -8.35
C ASP A 148 15.34 12.59 -9.62
N GLU A 149 16.00 12.84 -10.74
CA GLU A 149 15.32 12.92 -12.04
C GLU A 149 14.75 11.54 -12.43
N ALA A 150 15.47 10.44 -12.16
CA ALA A 150 14.97 9.08 -12.33
C ALA A 150 13.73 8.79 -11.48
N ARG A 151 13.73 9.20 -10.20
CA ARG A 151 12.58 9.06 -9.31
C ARG A 151 11.37 9.85 -9.82
N THR A 152 11.61 11.09 -10.25
CA THR A 152 10.56 11.95 -10.82
C THR A 152 9.99 11.34 -12.10
N ALA A 153 10.83 10.74 -12.94
CA ALA A 153 10.40 10.03 -14.14
C ALA A 153 9.54 8.81 -13.81
N LEU A 154 9.97 7.97 -12.86
CA LEU A 154 9.19 6.79 -12.43
C LEU A 154 7.84 7.18 -11.83
N THR A 155 7.81 8.21 -10.98
CA THR A 155 6.57 8.73 -10.41
C THR A 155 5.64 9.26 -11.49
N ALA A 156 6.16 10.01 -12.47
CA ALA A 156 5.36 10.50 -13.57
C ALA A 156 4.83 9.34 -14.44
N CYS A 157 5.67 8.32 -14.71
CA CYS A 157 5.24 7.12 -15.43
C CYS A 157 4.12 6.37 -14.70
N LEU A 158 4.24 6.19 -13.38
CA LEU A 158 3.22 5.52 -12.59
C LEU A 158 1.90 6.32 -12.56
N LYS A 159 1.96 7.65 -12.50
CA LYS A 159 0.77 8.51 -12.58
C LYS A 159 0.05 8.43 -13.92
N GLU A 160 0.80 8.26 -15.01
CA GLU A 160 0.24 8.09 -16.36
C GLU A 160 -0.33 6.68 -16.59
N LEU A 161 0.32 5.66 -16.04
CA LEU A 161 -0.10 4.26 -16.17
C LEU A 161 -1.30 3.93 -15.28
N GLY A 162 -1.27 4.37 -14.02
CA GLY A 162 -2.18 3.94 -12.97
C GLY A 162 -1.49 3.09 -11.90
N LEU A 163 -2.08 3.05 -10.70
CA LEU A 163 -1.51 2.38 -9.53
C LEU A 163 -1.43 0.85 -9.68
N GLU A 164 -2.19 0.26 -10.59
CA GLU A 164 -2.17 -1.17 -10.95
C GLU A 164 -0.82 -1.63 -11.53
N TYR A 165 -0.01 -0.71 -12.05
CA TYR A 165 1.34 -1.00 -12.54
C TYR A 165 2.41 -0.89 -11.44
N LEU A 166 2.06 -0.51 -10.20
CA LEU A 166 3.01 -0.35 -9.12
C LEU A 166 3.76 -1.66 -8.81
N GLN A 167 3.07 -2.79 -8.74
CA GLN A 167 3.73 -4.09 -8.50
C GLN A 167 4.78 -4.40 -9.56
N PHE A 168 4.46 -4.15 -10.82
CA PHE A 168 5.38 -4.33 -11.94
C PHE A 168 6.62 -3.42 -11.81
N ILE A 169 6.43 -2.13 -11.52
CA ILE A 169 7.54 -1.19 -11.31
C ILE A 169 8.42 -1.63 -10.13
N VAL A 170 7.83 -2.03 -9.01
CA VAL A 170 8.56 -2.51 -7.82
C VAL A 170 9.37 -3.76 -8.16
N LYS A 171 8.80 -4.72 -8.92
CA LYS A 171 9.53 -5.91 -9.39
C LYS A 171 10.72 -5.53 -10.27
N VAL A 172 10.57 -4.58 -11.19
CA VAL A 172 11.68 -4.10 -12.03
C VAL A 172 12.75 -3.41 -11.18
N LEU A 173 12.37 -2.61 -10.19
CA LEU A 173 13.30 -1.95 -9.27
C LEU A 173 14.09 -2.98 -8.45
N ARG A 174 13.43 -4.00 -7.88
CA ARG A 174 14.08 -5.12 -7.16
C ARG A 174 15.02 -5.92 -8.07
N ALA A 175 14.63 -6.13 -9.33
CA ALA A 175 15.48 -6.83 -10.30
C ALA A 175 16.71 -5.99 -10.73
N THR A 176 16.62 -4.67 -10.62
CA THR A 176 17.65 -3.74 -11.09
C THR A 176 18.64 -3.35 -10.00
N LEU A 177 18.15 -3.00 -8.80
CA LEU A 177 18.94 -2.52 -7.65
C LEU A 177 19.17 -3.67 -6.68
N LYS A 178 20.35 -4.29 -6.72
CA LYS A 178 20.62 -5.57 -6.04
C LYS A 178 21.74 -5.54 -5.03
N ARG A 179 22.64 -4.55 -5.07
CA ARG A 179 23.93 -4.63 -4.36
C ARG A 179 24.28 -3.39 -3.54
N GLY A 180 24.64 -3.60 -2.28
CA GLY A 180 25.21 -2.58 -1.38
C GLY A 180 24.39 -1.30 -1.39
N TYR A 181 24.99 -0.20 -1.85
CA TYR A 181 24.32 1.11 -1.82
C TYR A 181 23.06 1.20 -2.69
N GLU A 182 22.92 0.36 -3.71
CA GLU A 182 21.73 0.31 -4.56
C GLU A 182 20.49 -0.05 -3.75
N LEU A 183 20.64 -0.86 -2.69
CA LEU A 183 19.53 -1.24 -1.82
C LEU A 183 19.06 -0.05 -0.95
N HIS A 184 19.97 0.81 -0.49
CA HIS A 184 19.58 2.09 0.15
C HIS A 184 18.78 2.96 -0.81
N VAL A 185 19.21 3.00 -2.07
CA VAL A 185 18.53 3.75 -3.14
C VAL A 185 17.15 3.15 -3.40
N LEU A 186 17.01 1.82 -3.39
CA LEU A 186 15.74 1.12 -3.57
C LEU A 186 14.72 1.52 -2.50
N GLY A 187 15.08 1.40 -1.21
CA GLY A 187 14.19 1.77 -0.10
C GLY A 187 13.76 3.24 -0.15
N TYR A 188 14.70 4.15 -0.42
CA TYR A 188 14.38 5.58 -0.56
C TYR A 188 13.49 5.86 -1.78
N THR A 189 13.72 5.17 -2.88
CA THR A 189 12.94 5.35 -4.12
C THR A 189 11.51 4.85 -3.94
N LEU A 190 11.32 3.77 -3.20
CA LEU A 190 9.99 3.27 -2.86
C LEU A 190 9.19 4.30 -2.05
N ASP A 191 9.77 4.84 -0.98
CA ASP A 191 9.17 5.92 -0.18
C ASP A 191 8.80 7.13 -1.05
N PHE A 192 9.70 7.54 -1.93
CA PHE A 192 9.46 8.68 -2.83
C PHE A 192 8.29 8.44 -3.77
N ILE A 193 8.21 7.25 -4.38
CA ILE A 193 7.10 6.91 -5.30
C ILE A 193 5.78 6.90 -4.53
N LEU A 194 5.71 6.21 -3.38
CA LEU A 194 4.48 6.10 -2.59
C LEU A 194 4.03 7.46 -2.07
N SER A 195 4.92 8.24 -1.46
CA SER A 195 4.58 9.58 -0.93
C SER A 195 4.08 10.55 -2.01
N LYS A 196 4.47 10.37 -3.27
CA LYS A 196 4.01 11.21 -4.39
C LYS A 196 2.75 10.70 -5.08
N CYS A 197 2.40 9.43 -4.92
CA CYS A 197 1.24 8.81 -5.56
C CYS A 197 0.06 8.67 -4.60
N LEU A 198 0.30 8.55 -3.30
CA LEU A 198 -0.72 8.35 -2.26
C LEU A 198 -1.14 9.66 -1.57
N VAL A 199 -1.20 10.78 -2.31
CA VAL A 199 -1.55 12.09 -1.73
C VAL A 199 -2.99 12.11 -1.20
N ASN A 200 -3.88 11.31 -1.79
CA ASN A 200 -5.24 11.08 -1.31
C ASN A 200 -5.42 9.58 -1.09
N PRO A 201 -5.54 9.09 0.16
CA PRO A 201 -5.61 7.66 0.44
C PRO A 201 -6.92 7.10 -0.11
N ILE A 202 -6.82 6.11 -0.99
CA ILE A 202 -7.95 5.34 -1.51
C ILE A 202 -7.70 3.92 -1.08
N SER A 203 -8.42 3.48 -0.04
CA SER A 203 -8.20 2.17 0.56
C SER A 203 -8.24 1.03 -0.46
N GLY A 204 -7.27 0.14 -0.38
CA GLY A 204 -7.19 -1.11 -1.11
C GLY A 204 -6.37 -1.07 -2.40
N LYS A 205 -5.82 0.08 -2.80
CA LYS A 205 -5.01 0.18 -4.03
C LYS A 205 -3.65 -0.47 -3.92
N LEU A 206 -3.12 -0.68 -2.71
CA LEU A 206 -1.85 -1.38 -2.51
C LEU A 206 -1.98 -2.87 -2.20
N ASP A 207 -3.19 -3.35 -1.90
CA ASP A 207 -3.44 -4.71 -1.38
C ASP A 207 -2.79 -5.81 -2.23
N TYR A 208 -2.95 -5.70 -3.56
CA TYR A 208 -2.45 -6.67 -4.52
C TYR A 208 -0.91 -6.75 -4.60
N CYS A 209 -0.22 -5.69 -4.17
CA CYS A 209 1.24 -5.57 -4.26
C CYS A 209 1.94 -5.56 -2.89
N LEU A 210 1.18 -5.73 -1.80
CA LEU A 210 1.69 -5.61 -0.42
C LEU A 210 2.93 -6.46 -0.15
N GLU A 211 2.97 -7.71 -0.59
CA GLU A 211 4.11 -8.61 -0.37
C GLU A 211 5.40 -8.09 -0.99
N GLU A 212 5.33 -7.51 -2.19
CA GLU A 212 6.47 -6.92 -2.88
C GLU A 212 6.99 -5.68 -2.14
N LEU A 213 6.07 -4.87 -1.61
CA LEU A 213 6.40 -3.67 -0.82
C LEU A 213 7.08 -4.06 0.51
N LEU A 214 6.48 -5.01 1.24
CA LEU A 214 7.01 -5.48 2.52
C LEU A 214 8.38 -6.14 2.35
N SER A 215 8.60 -6.90 1.26
CA SER A 215 9.92 -7.48 0.99
C SER A 215 11.01 -6.42 0.84
N VAL A 216 10.72 -5.28 0.20
CA VAL A 216 11.70 -4.19 0.08
C VAL A 216 11.96 -3.53 1.43
N VAL A 217 10.90 -3.26 2.19
CA VAL A 217 11.00 -2.64 3.51
C VAL A 217 11.75 -3.54 4.50
N GLU A 218 11.45 -4.83 4.52
CA GLU A 218 12.09 -5.82 5.41
C GLU A 218 13.60 -5.90 5.15
N ASN A 219 14.00 -5.98 3.88
CA ASN A 219 15.43 -6.01 3.51
C ASN A 219 16.16 -4.73 3.90
N ASP A 220 15.53 -3.55 3.83
CA ASP A 220 16.15 -2.29 4.22
C ASP A 220 16.22 -2.09 5.74
N ILE A 221 15.25 -2.63 6.50
CA ILE A 221 15.19 -2.49 7.97
C ILE A 221 15.99 -3.57 8.69
N PHE A 222 15.99 -4.82 8.19
CA PHE A 222 16.62 -5.97 8.86
C PHE A 222 17.80 -6.57 8.10
N GLY A 223 17.99 -6.26 6.82
CA GLY A 223 19.14 -6.77 6.06
C GLY A 223 20.45 -6.04 6.38
N ASP A 224 21.54 -6.50 5.77
CA ASP A 224 22.91 -5.96 5.95
C ASP A 224 22.99 -4.44 5.70
N VAL A 225 22.12 -3.96 4.81
CA VAL A 225 21.88 -2.55 4.46
C VAL A 225 21.53 -1.72 5.71
N SER A 226 20.79 -2.29 6.65
CA SER A 226 20.43 -1.63 7.90
C SER A 226 21.65 -1.34 8.78
N GLU A 227 22.60 -2.27 8.84
CA GLU A 227 23.84 -2.12 9.62
C GLU A 227 24.73 -1.04 9.01
N GLU A 228 24.82 -0.96 7.69
CA GLU A 228 25.54 0.10 6.99
C GLU A 228 25.04 1.51 7.35
N LYS A 229 23.72 1.68 7.55
CA LYS A 229 23.11 2.97 7.95
C LYS A 229 23.39 3.36 9.40
N GLU A 230 23.87 2.44 10.24
CA GLU A 230 24.30 2.74 11.61
C GLU A 230 25.73 3.30 11.65
N VAL A 231 26.53 3.05 10.61
CA VAL A 231 27.89 3.57 10.50
C VAL A 231 27.83 5.01 9.99
N GLU A 232 28.13 5.99 10.85
CA GLU A 232 28.02 7.42 10.51
C GLU A 232 28.85 7.84 9.29
N LYS A 233 30.02 7.21 9.08
CA LYS A 233 30.86 7.40 7.89
C LYS A 233 30.20 6.95 6.59
N ILE A 234 29.22 6.04 6.64
CA ILE A 234 28.45 5.55 5.49
C ILE A 234 27.13 6.32 5.38
N ALA A 235 26.46 6.58 6.51
CA ALA A 235 25.22 7.35 6.58
C ALA A 235 25.37 8.81 6.09
N SER A 236 26.53 9.43 6.33
CA SER A 236 26.79 10.81 5.91
C SER A 236 26.98 10.98 4.41
N LYS A 237 27.42 9.93 3.69
CA LYS A 237 27.80 9.98 2.26
C LYS A 237 26.64 10.18 1.30
N MET A 238 25.43 9.75 1.66
CA MET A 238 24.28 9.76 0.76
C MET A 238 23.01 10.13 1.53
N LYS A 239 22.09 10.87 0.90
CA LYS A 239 20.80 11.18 1.53
C LYS A 239 19.96 9.92 1.78
N GLU A 240 20.14 8.90 0.93
CA GLU A 240 19.42 7.64 0.97
C GLU A 240 19.82 6.76 2.17
N THR A 241 21.07 6.88 2.64
CA THR A 241 21.53 6.20 3.86
C THR A 241 21.17 7.00 5.12
N ARG A 242 21.21 8.34 5.03
CA ARG A 242 20.87 9.23 6.15
C ARG A 242 19.40 9.16 6.56
N LYS A 243 18.49 9.11 5.59
CA LYS A 243 17.06 9.10 5.84
C LYS A 243 16.56 7.65 5.90
N ARG A 244 16.14 7.19 7.08
CA ARG A 244 15.56 5.86 7.29
C ARG A 244 14.10 5.81 6.82
N LYS A 245 13.89 5.99 5.52
CA LYS A 245 12.58 6.17 4.91
C LYS A 245 11.68 4.93 4.93
N SER A 246 12.25 3.74 5.06
CA SER A 246 11.48 2.49 5.08
C SER A 246 10.52 2.39 6.27
N PHE A 247 10.79 3.06 7.39
CA PHE A 247 9.81 3.16 8.49
C PHE A 247 8.61 4.04 8.11
N GLU A 248 8.84 5.20 7.49
CA GLU A 248 7.77 6.06 6.96
C GLU A 248 6.98 5.37 5.85
N THR A 249 7.65 4.54 5.05
CA THR A 249 6.99 3.71 4.04
C THR A 249 5.98 2.75 4.65
N LEU A 250 6.25 2.15 5.82
CA LEU A 250 5.26 1.34 6.54
C LEU A 250 4.02 2.13 6.91
N LYS A 251 4.18 3.38 7.35
CA LYS A 251 3.06 4.27 7.65
C LYS A 251 2.20 4.52 6.41
N LEU A 252 2.81 4.83 5.27
CA LEU A 252 2.11 5.06 4.00
C LEU A 252 1.36 3.80 3.53
N ILE A 253 1.98 2.62 3.64
CA ILE A 253 1.34 1.34 3.31
C ILE A 253 0.15 1.11 4.24
N ALA A 254 0.36 1.26 5.55
CA ALA A 254 -0.66 1.05 6.57
C ALA A 254 -1.86 2.01 6.41
N GLN A 255 -1.66 3.19 5.85
CA GLN A 255 -2.71 4.17 5.58
C GLN A 255 -3.59 3.81 4.37
N ASP A 256 -3.07 3.06 3.39
CA ASP A 256 -3.76 2.80 2.11
C ASP A 256 -4.27 1.35 1.95
N ILE A 257 -3.76 0.38 2.70
CA ILE A 257 -4.27 -1.01 2.60
C ILE A 257 -5.71 -1.16 3.10
N THR A 258 -6.42 -2.20 2.65
CA THR A 258 -7.68 -2.62 3.29
C THR A 258 -7.38 -3.27 4.64
N PHE A 259 -7.69 -2.59 5.73
CA PHE A 259 -7.34 -3.01 7.09
C PHE A 259 -7.83 -4.43 7.41
N LYS A 260 -9.13 -4.70 7.25
CA LYS A 260 -9.77 -5.97 7.62
C LYS A 260 -9.07 -7.21 7.04
N THR A 261 -8.56 -7.13 5.82
CA THR A 261 -7.98 -8.28 5.11
C THR A 261 -6.45 -8.28 5.10
N HIS A 262 -5.81 -7.12 5.22
CA HIS A 262 -4.37 -6.98 5.01
C HIS A 262 -3.58 -6.55 6.27
N ALA A 263 -4.22 -6.17 7.37
CA ALA A 263 -3.53 -5.74 8.58
C ALA A 263 -2.61 -6.82 9.19
N LEU A 264 -3.05 -8.10 9.20
CA LEU A 264 -2.22 -9.21 9.67
C LEU A 264 -1.02 -9.45 8.74
N LYS A 265 -1.21 -9.34 7.42
CA LYS A 265 -0.12 -9.47 6.44
C LYS A 265 0.92 -8.35 6.60
N LEU A 266 0.47 -7.13 6.89
CA LEU A 266 1.34 -5.98 7.19
C LEU A 266 2.23 -6.24 8.43
N LEU A 267 1.73 -6.97 9.42
CA LEU A 267 2.50 -7.36 10.61
C LEU A 267 3.40 -8.58 10.40
N SER A 268 3.35 -9.24 9.24
CA SER A 268 4.15 -10.44 8.97
C SER A 268 5.67 -10.24 9.13
N PRO A 269 6.28 -9.09 8.74
CA PRO A 269 7.73 -8.90 8.94
C PRO A 269 8.09 -8.75 10.43
N VAL A 270 7.20 -8.15 11.21
CA VAL A 270 7.39 -7.95 12.67
C VAL A 270 7.27 -9.29 13.39
N THR A 271 6.20 -10.04 13.13
CA THR A 271 5.95 -11.34 13.76
C THR A 271 7.03 -12.36 13.42
N THR A 272 7.47 -12.42 12.16
CA THR A 272 8.58 -13.30 11.72
C THR A 272 9.89 -12.94 12.41
N CYS A 273 10.15 -11.66 12.67
CA CYS A 273 11.35 -11.21 13.36
C CYS A 273 11.29 -11.48 14.88
N LEU A 274 10.12 -11.34 15.50
CA LEU A 274 9.89 -11.67 16.92
C LEU A 274 10.12 -13.16 17.23
N GLN A 275 9.94 -14.05 16.25
CA GLN A 275 10.23 -15.48 16.40
C GLN A 275 11.74 -15.81 16.44
N LYS A 276 12.60 -14.88 16.03
CA LYS A 276 14.06 -15.05 16.02
C LYS A 276 14.67 -14.53 17.34
N HIS A 277 15.97 -14.72 17.52
CA HIS A 277 16.69 -14.16 18.67
C HIS A 277 16.65 -12.62 18.66
N LEU A 278 15.98 -12.03 19.65
CA LEU A 278 15.79 -10.59 19.79
C LEU A 278 16.98 -9.94 20.50
N THR A 279 17.72 -9.11 19.78
CA THR A 279 18.72 -8.20 20.37
C THR A 279 18.05 -6.88 20.80
N PRO A 280 18.61 -6.12 21.75
CA PRO A 280 18.08 -4.80 22.12
C PRO A 280 17.94 -3.84 20.93
N LYS A 281 18.88 -3.91 19.98
CA LYS A 281 18.83 -3.15 18.73
C LYS A 281 17.63 -3.55 17.86
N MET A 282 17.40 -4.86 17.73
CA MET A 282 16.26 -5.38 16.97
C MET A 282 14.93 -4.93 17.60
N LYS A 283 14.83 -4.98 18.92
CA LYS A 283 13.66 -4.51 19.67
C LYS A 283 13.33 -3.05 19.35
N SER A 284 14.31 -2.16 19.38
CA SER A 284 14.11 -0.74 19.05
C SER A 284 13.64 -0.53 17.59
N LYS A 285 14.15 -1.33 16.64
CA LYS A 285 13.68 -1.31 15.24
C LYS A 285 12.22 -1.77 15.15
N LEU A 286 11.85 -2.86 15.82
CA LEU A 286 10.48 -3.38 15.85
C LEU A 286 9.50 -2.38 16.49
N GLU A 287 9.86 -1.75 17.59
CA GLU A 287 9.07 -0.67 18.22
C GLU A 287 8.83 0.48 17.23
N THR A 288 9.87 0.88 16.49
CA THR A 288 9.75 1.94 15.47
C THR A 288 8.83 1.52 14.32
N MET A 289 8.90 0.26 13.86
CA MET A 289 7.99 -0.27 12.84
C MET A 289 6.54 -0.24 13.33
N LEU A 290 6.29 -0.77 14.53
CA LEU A 290 4.96 -0.83 15.12
C LEU A 290 4.36 0.57 15.31
N ASN A 291 5.15 1.54 15.76
CA ASN A 291 4.71 2.93 15.89
C ASN A 291 4.32 3.55 14.54
N ASN A 292 5.07 3.28 13.48
CA ASN A 292 4.74 3.78 12.13
C ASN A 292 3.50 3.08 11.55
N ILE A 293 3.39 1.77 11.74
CA ILE A 293 2.21 0.99 11.35
C ILE A 293 0.97 1.51 12.07
N ALA A 294 1.04 1.69 13.39
CA ALA A 294 -0.05 2.24 14.19
C ALA A 294 -0.46 3.64 13.72
N ALA A 295 0.51 4.54 13.47
CA ALA A 295 0.25 5.87 12.95
C ALA A 295 -0.39 5.87 11.55
N GLY A 296 -0.14 4.83 10.74
CA GLY A 296 -0.78 4.67 9.43
C GLY A 296 -2.20 4.11 9.54
N ILE A 297 -2.41 3.11 10.41
CA ILE A 297 -3.74 2.55 10.72
C ILE A 297 -4.67 3.65 11.27
N GLU A 298 -4.18 4.51 12.15
CA GLU A 298 -4.95 5.63 12.71
C GLU A 298 -5.50 6.58 11.63
N CYS A 299 -4.76 6.74 10.52
CA CYS A 299 -5.15 7.59 9.40
C CYS A 299 -5.82 6.81 8.25
N ASN A 300 -6.07 5.52 8.40
CA ASN A 300 -6.57 4.66 7.33
C ASN A 300 -8.11 4.71 7.25
N PRO A 301 -8.69 5.11 6.11
CA PRO A 301 -10.14 5.26 5.97
C PRO A 301 -10.91 3.93 5.99
N SER A 302 -10.25 2.78 5.76
CA SER A 302 -10.88 1.45 5.83
C SER A 302 -11.01 0.92 7.26
N VAL A 303 -10.39 1.56 8.24
CA VAL A 303 -10.43 1.14 9.64
C VAL A 303 -11.75 1.59 10.25
N ASN A 304 -12.62 0.64 10.54
CA ASN A 304 -13.76 0.85 11.42
C ASN A 304 -13.45 0.31 12.83
N GLN A 305 -14.21 0.79 13.82
CA GLN A 305 -13.95 0.47 15.22
C GLN A 305 -14.11 -1.03 15.49
N THR A 306 -15.15 -1.68 14.96
CA THR A 306 -15.42 -3.11 15.14
C THR A 306 -14.30 -4.00 14.61
N ASP A 307 -13.85 -3.77 13.37
CA ASP A 307 -12.74 -4.53 12.77
C ASP A 307 -11.43 -4.26 13.53
N LEU A 308 -11.20 -3.04 14.00
CA LEU A 308 -10.05 -2.71 14.86
C LEU A 308 -10.09 -3.49 16.17
N PHE A 309 -11.26 -3.61 16.80
CA PHE A 309 -11.45 -4.42 18.01
C PHE A 309 -11.16 -5.90 17.76
N ILE A 310 -11.73 -6.47 16.70
CA ILE A 310 -11.50 -7.87 16.32
C ILE A 310 -10.01 -8.11 16.08
N PHE A 311 -9.35 -7.18 15.39
CA PHE A 311 -7.93 -7.24 15.11
C PHE A 311 -7.07 -7.15 16.39
N LEU A 312 -7.35 -6.19 17.28
CA LEU A 312 -6.64 -6.06 18.56
C LEU A 312 -6.86 -7.29 19.42
N TYR A 313 -8.09 -7.78 19.51
CA TYR A 313 -8.41 -9.01 20.23
C TYR A 313 -7.65 -10.21 19.65
N GLY A 314 -7.63 -10.37 18.31
CA GLY A 314 -6.89 -11.43 17.65
C GLY A 314 -5.38 -11.34 17.89
N LEU A 315 -4.78 -10.14 17.85
CA LEU A 315 -3.36 -9.95 18.15
C LEU A 315 -3.01 -10.27 19.59
N ILE A 316 -3.89 -9.92 20.52
CA ILE A 316 -3.78 -10.33 21.91
C ILE A 316 -3.82 -11.85 21.98
N GLU A 317 -4.87 -12.49 21.48
CA GLU A 317 -5.03 -13.95 21.51
C GLU A 317 -3.80 -14.65 20.90
N ASP A 318 -3.34 -14.22 19.72
CA ASP A 318 -2.16 -14.77 19.04
C ASP A 318 -0.85 -14.55 19.81
N GLY A 319 -0.61 -13.31 20.24
CA GLY A 319 0.62 -12.89 20.89
C GLY A 319 0.80 -13.58 22.23
N ILE A 320 -0.30 -13.73 22.95
CA ILE A 320 -0.23 -14.50 24.15
C ILE A 320 0.03 -16.00 23.75
N THR A 321 -0.59 -16.59 22.70
CA THR A 321 -0.53 -18.05 22.34
C THR A 321 0.89 -18.54 21.99
N HIS A 322 1.73 -17.65 21.47
CA HIS A 322 3.09 -17.97 21.04
C HIS A 322 4.07 -18.16 22.23
N GLU A 323 3.88 -17.46 23.34
CA GLU A 323 4.74 -17.58 24.52
C GLU A 323 4.60 -18.94 25.22
N THR A 324 3.45 -19.60 25.08
CA THR A 324 3.15 -20.83 25.80
C THR A 324 3.61 -22.10 25.08
N ARG A 325 3.93 -22.03 23.78
CA ARG A 325 4.57 -23.15 23.05
C ARG A 325 6.09 -23.22 23.26
N ALA A 326 6.75 -22.07 23.44
CA ALA A 326 8.20 -22.01 23.65
C ALA A 326 8.65 -22.62 24.99
N LYS A 327 7.77 -22.62 26.00
CA LYS A 327 8.05 -23.16 27.34
C LYS A 327 7.77 -24.66 27.47
N ALA A 328 6.77 -25.18 26.74
CA ALA A 328 6.45 -26.61 26.72
C ALA A 328 7.56 -27.47 26.08
N ASN A 329 8.28 -26.95 25.08
CA ASN A 329 9.35 -27.69 24.39
C ASN A 329 10.68 -27.76 25.18
N GLN A 330 10.78 -27.14 26.36
CA GLN A 330 11.96 -27.26 27.24
C GLN A 330 11.77 -28.29 28.37
N GLN A 331 10.59 -28.92 28.51
CA GLN A 331 10.29 -29.80 29.65
C GLN A 331 9.83 -31.23 29.32
N SER A 332 9.76 -31.64 28.05
CA SER A 332 9.44 -33.04 27.73
C SER A 332 10.12 -33.51 26.46
N GLY A 333 11.01 -34.49 26.59
CA GLY A 333 11.28 -35.45 25.51
C GLY A 333 10.07 -36.36 25.30
N ASP A 334 9.95 -36.80 24.05
CA ASP A 334 9.05 -37.81 23.49
C ASP A 334 7.60 -37.43 23.09
N GLU A 335 7.51 -37.25 21.78
CA GLU A 335 6.50 -37.57 20.76
C GLU A 335 5.04 -37.99 21.08
N ALA A 336 4.17 -37.29 20.34
CA ALA A 336 3.08 -37.79 19.48
C ALA A 336 1.61 -37.69 19.95
N SER A 337 0.96 -36.66 19.35
CA SER A 337 -0.33 -36.67 18.65
C SER A 337 -1.64 -36.87 19.44
N CYS A 338 -2.34 -35.74 19.65
CA CYS A 338 -3.78 -35.68 19.42
C CYS A 338 -4.19 -34.24 19.03
N LYS A 339 -4.80 -34.11 17.84
CA LYS A 339 -5.50 -32.90 17.39
C LYS A 339 -6.83 -32.80 18.12
N THR A 340 -7.06 -31.74 18.89
CA THR A 340 -8.38 -31.14 19.08
C THR A 340 -8.20 -29.66 19.43
N ILE A 341 -9.10 -28.88 18.85
CA ILE A 341 -9.16 -27.43 18.71
C ILE A 341 -9.46 -26.78 20.07
N THR A 342 -8.80 -25.63 20.31
CA THR A 342 -9.11 -24.59 21.30
C THR A 342 -9.02 -24.93 22.81
N SER A 343 -8.58 -23.91 23.55
CA SER A 343 -8.53 -23.78 25.01
C SER A 343 -7.28 -24.33 25.70
N GLY A 344 -6.79 -23.50 26.62
CA GLY A 344 -5.65 -23.76 27.48
C GLY A 344 -4.38 -23.23 26.88
N ARG A 345 -3.80 -22.19 27.52
CA ARG A 345 -2.34 -22.00 27.74
C ARG A 345 -1.95 -20.52 27.94
N TYR A 346 -1.96 -19.96 29.16
CA TYR A 346 -1.06 -18.84 29.58
C TYR A 346 -0.50 -18.97 30.98
N GLU A 347 0.83 -18.82 31.11
CA GLU A 347 1.56 -18.90 32.39
C GLU A 347 2.29 -17.60 32.81
N HIS A 348 2.65 -16.64 31.93
CA HIS A 348 3.41 -15.42 32.32
C HIS A 348 2.59 -14.13 32.49
N SER A 349 2.78 -13.44 33.61
CA SER A 349 1.91 -12.32 34.03
C SER A 349 2.08 -11.03 33.26
N THR A 350 3.29 -10.66 32.86
CA THR A 350 3.56 -9.38 32.18
C THR A 350 2.80 -9.18 30.86
N GLY A 351 2.63 -10.25 30.08
CA GLY A 351 1.82 -10.19 28.85
C GLY A 351 0.34 -9.96 29.14
N ARG A 352 -0.18 -10.63 30.18
CA ARG A 352 -1.58 -10.50 30.62
C ARG A 352 -1.87 -9.13 31.22
N GLU A 353 -0.91 -8.55 31.94
CA GLU A 353 -0.99 -7.17 32.45
C GLU A 353 -1.15 -6.15 31.31
N ALA A 354 -0.33 -6.23 30.26
CA ALA A 354 -0.41 -5.31 29.13
C ALA A 354 -1.76 -5.40 28.38
N VAL A 355 -2.31 -6.62 28.27
CA VAL A 355 -3.64 -6.85 27.69
C VAL A 355 -4.74 -6.20 28.51
N LEU A 356 -4.66 -6.32 29.84
CA LEU A 356 -5.62 -5.72 30.75
C LEU A 356 -5.51 -4.19 30.76
N GLU A 357 -4.30 -3.62 30.67
CA GLU A 357 -4.11 -2.17 30.49
C GLU A 357 -4.72 -1.66 29.19
N MET A 358 -4.56 -2.42 28.10
CA MET A 358 -5.16 -2.06 26.82
C MET A 358 -6.69 -2.16 26.86
N LEU A 359 -7.25 -3.24 27.40
CA LEU A 359 -8.70 -3.39 27.59
C LEU A 359 -9.26 -2.26 28.46
N HIS A 360 -8.54 -1.86 29.50
CA HIS A 360 -8.91 -0.72 30.34
C HIS A 360 -8.91 0.60 29.55
N ALA A 361 -7.88 0.86 28.74
CA ALA A 361 -7.82 2.05 27.89
C ALA A 361 -8.93 2.07 26.82
N ILE A 362 -9.23 0.92 26.25
CA ILE A 362 -10.32 0.72 25.29
C ILE A 362 -11.66 1.09 25.90
N VAL A 363 -12.00 0.51 27.06
CA VAL A 363 -13.28 0.77 27.74
C VAL A 363 -13.44 2.25 28.10
N ILE A 364 -12.35 2.96 28.40
CA ILE A 364 -12.39 4.40 28.71
C ILE A 364 -12.55 5.27 27.46
N LYS A 365 -11.81 4.96 26.38
CA LYS A 365 -11.63 5.89 25.26
C LYS A 365 -12.62 5.70 24.12
N PHE A 366 -13.23 4.53 24.00
CA PHE A 366 -14.09 4.22 22.86
C PHE A 366 -15.53 4.71 23.06
N PRO A 367 -16.27 4.94 21.97
CA PRO A 367 -17.67 5.35 22.06
C PRO A 367 -18.51 4.32 22.82
N LYS A 368 -19.36 4.82 23.74
CA LYS A 368 -20.21 3.99 24.60
C LYS A 368 -21.05 2.96 23.82
N ALA A 369 -21.55 3.33 22.64
CA ALA A 369 -22.34 2.42 21.79
C ALA A 369 -21.56 1.14 21.39
N ILE A 370 -20.26 1.25 21.12
CA ILE A 370 -19.43 0.10 20.75
C ILE A 370 -19.06 -0.74 21.97
N ILE A 371 -18.78 -0.07 23.10
CA ILE A 371 -18.55 -0.78 24.37
C ILE A 371 -19.82 -1.55 24.77
N ASP A 372 -21.01 -0.99 24.56
CA ASP A 372 -22.29 -1.64 24.83
C ASP A 372 -22.55 -2.84 23.91
N GLU A 373 -22.17 -2.77 22.64
CA GLU A 373 -22.30 -3.86 21.66
C GLU A 373 -21.41 -5.06 22.01
N HIS A 374 -20.19 -4.81 22.49
CA HIS A 374 -19.20 -5.86 22.76
C HIS A 374 -19.06 -6.22 24.25
N SER A 375 -19.84 -5.59 25.14
CA SER A 375 -19.67 -5.70 26.59
C SER A 375 -19.76 -7.13 27.10
N GLN A 376 -20.68 -7.92 26.56
CA GLN A 376 -20.90 -9.30 26.99
C GLN A 376 -19.68 -10.18 26.67
N THR A 377 -19.11 -10.05 25.48
CA THR A 377 -17.91 -10.77 25.07
C THR A 377 -16.73 -10.38 25.94
N ILE A 378 -16.48 -9.08 26.14
CA ILE A 378 -15.39 -8.60 27.00
C ILE A 378 -15.57 -9.12 28.43
N PHE A 379 -16.80 -9.07 28.96
CA PHE A 379 -17.12 -9.54 30.30
C PHE A 379 -16.81 -11.04 30.49
N VAL A 380 -17.26 -11.90 29.57
CA VAL A 380 -17.02 -13.36 29.66
C VAL A 380 -15.52 -13.66 29.68
N HIS A 381 -14.73 -13.02 28.82
CA HIS A 381 -13.29 -13.24 28.78
C HIS A 381 -12.58 -12.76 30.06
N LEU A 382 -12.99 -11.61 30.60
CA LEU A 382 -12.45 -11.12 31.87
C LEU A 382 -12.82 -12.05 33.03
N VAL A 383 -14.03 -12.61 33.08
CA VAL A 383 -14.41 -13.57 34.13
C VAL A 383 -13.63 -14.88 34.01
N VAL A 384 -13.45 -15.40 32.80
CA VAL A 384 -12.62 -16.59 32.53
C VAL A 384 -11.17 -16.34 32.94
N CYS A 385 -10.61 -15.16 32.64
CA CYS A 385 -9.29 -14.77 33.12
C CYS A 385 -9.26 -14.70 34.65
N LEU A 386 -10.20 -14.01 35.28
CA LEU A 386 -10.23 -13.85 36.75
C LEU A 386 -10.32 -15.18 37.50
N ALA A 387 -11.06 -16.15 36.95
CA ALA A 387 -11.26 -17.47 37.53
C ALA A 387 -10.04 -18.39 37.36
N ASN A 388 -9.33 -18.28 36.22
CA ASN A 388 -8.29 -19.23 35.83
C ASN A 388 -6.85 -18.69 35.96
N ASP A 389 -6.67 -17.41 36.29
CA ASP A 389 -5.33 -16.82 36.44
C ASP A 389 -4.74 -17.06 37.83
N TYR A 390 -3.47 -17.47 37.89
CA TYR A 390 -2.75 -17.73 39.15
C TYR A 390 -1.95 -16.52 39.66
N ASP A 391 -1.74 -15.48 38.85
CA ASP A 391 -1.00 -14.29 39.26
C ASP A 391 -1.92 -13.26 39.94
N ASN A 392 -1.60 -12.92 41.20
CA ASN A 392 -2.42 -12.02 42.01
C ASN A 392 -2.55 -10.60 41.42
N LYS A 393 -1.50 -10.10 40.74
CA LYS A 393 -1.52 -8.78 40.11
C LYS A 393 -2.40 -8.80 38.89
N VAL A 394 -2.30 -9.84 38.05
CA VAL A 394 -3.19 -10.02 36.89
C VAL A 394 -4.64 -10.14 37.34
N ARG A 395 -4.96 -10.97 38.34
CA ARG A 395 -6.33 -11.07 38.89
C ARG A 395 -6.88 -9.73 39.39
N SER A 396 -6.04 -8.94 40.08
CA SER A 396 -6.41 -7.60 40.55
C SER A 396 -6.73 -6.66 39.38
N MET A 397 -5.89 -6.65 38.34
CA MET A 397 -6.11 -5.87 37.13
C MET A 397 -7.35 -6.33 36.36
N THR A 398 -7.60 -7.63 36.29
CA THR A 398 -8.81 -8.20 35.68
C THR A 398 -10.06 -7.76 36.44
N GLY A 399 -10.04 -7.81 37.79
CA GLY A 399 -11.13 -7.30 38.61
C GLY A 399 -11.38 -5.80 38.41
N ALA A 400 -10.32 -5.00 38.28
CA ALA A 400 -10.43 -3.58 37.95
C ALA A 400 -11.05 -3.34 36.57
N ALA A 401 -10.66 -4.13 35.56
CA ALA A 401 -11.22 -4.08 34.22
C ALA A 401 -12.71 -4.47 34.19
N VAL A 402 -13.12 -5.51 34.93
CA VAL A 402 -14.54 -5.90 35.08
C VAL A 402 -15.34 -4.77 35.72
N LYS A 403 -14.83 -4.19 36.81
CA LYS A 403 -15.49 -3.07 37.49
C LYS A 403 -15.64 -1.85 36.57
N LEU A 404 -14.60 -1.54 35.81
CA LEU A 404 -14.62 -0.45 34.83
C LEU A 404 -15.68 -0.72 33.74
N LEU A 405 -15.71 -1.91 33.16
CA LEU A 405 -16.67 -2.28 32.12
C LEU A 405 -18.11 -2.14 32.61
N ILE A 406 -18.44 -2.72 33.77
CA ILE A 406 -19.76 -2.66 34.40
C ILE A 406 -20.19 -1.20 34.68
N GLY A 407 -19.25 -0.36 35.11
CA GLY A 407 -19.52 1.06 35.36
C GLY A 407 -19.64 1.90 34.07
N HIS A 408 -19.11 1.42 32.95
CA HIS A 408 -19.07 2.16 31.69
C HIS A 408 -20.24 1.82 30.75
N VAL A 409 -20.78 0.60 30.82
CA VAL A 409 -21.85 0.15 29.91
C VAL A 409 -23.22 0.80 30.21
N GLY A 410 -24.13 0.78 29.26
CA GLY A 410 -25.52 1.19 29.39
C GLY A 410 -26.37 0.19 30.18
N PRO A 411 -27.59 0.58 30.62
CA PRO A 411 -28.44 -0.27 31.46
C PRO A 411 -28.83 -1.62 30.82
N HIS A 412 -29.02 -1.64 29.50
CA HIS A 412 -29.39 -2.87 28.77
C HIS A 412 -28.24 -3.88 28.75
N SER A 413 -27.04 -3.41 28.37
CA SER A 413 -25.82 -4.22 28.38
C SER A 413 -25.43 -4.68 29.79
N LEU A 414 -25.62 -3.82 30.79
CA LEU A 414 -25.46 -4.19 32.20
C LEU A 414 -26.42 -5.30 32.62
N HIS A 415 -27.70 -5.19 32.25
CA HIS A 415 -28.69 -6.20 32.56
C HIS A 415 -28.34 -7.55 31.94
N SER A 416 -27.89 -7.57 30.68
CA SER A 416 -27.41 -8.80 30.00
C SER A 416 -26.22 -9.45 30.72
N ILE A 417 -25.25 -8.66 31.18
CA ILE A 417 -24.10 -9.13 31.97
C ILE A 417 -24.54 -9.74 33.31
N LEU A 418 -25.49 -9.09 34.00
CA LEU A 418 -26.02 -9.57 35.27
C LEU A 418 -26.82 -10.86 35.11
N GLU A 419 -27.64 -10.99 34.06
CA GLU A 419 -28.35 -12.21 33.71
C GLU A 419 -27.39 -13.39 33.48
N HIS A 420 -26.30 -13.19 32.74
CA HIS A 420 -25.26 -14.22 32.57
C HIS A 420 -24.63 -14.62 33.90
N SER A 421 -24.30 -13.64 34.74
CA SER A 421 -23.71 -13.90 36.07
C SER A 421 -24.66 -14.67 36.98
N LEU A 422 -25.96 -14.33 36.94
CA LEU A 422 -27.02 -15.02 37.68
C LEU A 422 -27.19 -16.47 37.19
N SER A 423 -27.16 -16.69 35.87
CA SER A 423 -27.26 -18.04 35.30
C SER A 423 -26.10 -18.94 35.74
N TRP A 424 -24.87 -18.40 35.81
CA TRP A 424 -23.71 -19.15 36.31
C TRP A 424 -23.80 -19.43 37.81
N TYR A 425 -24.25 -18.45 38.59
CA TYR A 425 -24.40 -18.59 40.05
C TYR A 425 -25.47 -19.62 40.43
N LEU A 426 -26.61 -19.61 39.72
CA LEU A 426 -27.72 -20.53 39.96
C LEU A 426 -27.49 -21.94 39.37
N GLY A 427 -26.31 -22.19 38.80
CA GLY A 427 -25.92 -23.50 38.25
C GLY A 427 -26.66 -23.85 36.97
N GLY A 428 -26.48 -23.03 35.92
CA GLY A 428 -27.11 -23.23 34.61
C GLY A 428 -27.08 -24.68 34.13
N LYS A 429 -28.26 -25.21 33.78
CA LYS A 429 -28.47 -26.45 33.02
C LYS A 429 -27.96 -26.34 31.60
#